data_AF-A0A381VNJ4-F1
#
_entry.id   AF-A0A381VNJ4-F1
#
_cell.length_a   1.000
_cell.length_b   1.000
_cell.length_c   1.000
_cell.angle_alpha   90.00
_cell.angle_beta   90.00
_cell.angle_gamma   90.00
#
_symmetry.space_group_name_H-M   'P 1'
#
loop_
_entity.id
_entity.type
_entity.pdbx_description
1 polymer ?
#
loop_
_entity_poly.entity_id
_entity_poly.type
_entity_poly.pdbx_seq_one_letter_code
_entity_poly.pdbx_strand_id
1 'polypeptide(L)'
;MNKVTQLFLIILIFSMSLLGQVKNVNRNNSEALSETPLYPIPAEMTFEEYQDMNRRMSLAVAWSAIPVPGVTHFYAGEKKKARQLFYIGLGGLACVIAGAGSMEEGTWPDTTGLEGDYEEIAGAWYKKVPIGKEGNQINYKLETVNKESKGSGGVLIALGILIIVGDFIYDRIWGFQKIEFKRDRVRYKYGQQLQFSVQPKMEPLAGGLGLSLSMQF
;
A
#
# COMPACT_ATOMS: atom_id res chain seq x y z
N MET A 1 -5.14 19.93 -14.29
CA MET A 1 -5.43 18.68 -13.55
C MET A 1 -5.37 19.01 -12.07
N ASN A 2 -6.44 18.75 -11.31
CA ASN A 2 -6.51 19.18 -9.90
C ASN A 2 -5.58 18.30 -9.04
N LYS A 3 -5.09 18.84 -7.91
CA LYS A 3 -4.14 18.13 -7.02
C LYS A 3 -4.65 16.75 -6.57
N VAL A 4 -5.97 16.62 -6.37
CA VAL A 4 -6.64 15.35 -6.05
C VAL A 4 -6.54 14.34 -7.20
N THR A 5 -6.73 14.78 -8.44
CA THR A 5 -6.60 13.93 -9.62
C THR A 5 -5.15 13.50 -9.85
N GLN A 6 -4.18 14.38 -9.56
CA GLN A 6 -2.75 14.01 -9.58
C GLN A 6 -2.40 12.96 -8.51
N LEU A 7 -2.90 13.12 -7.28
CA LEU A 7 -2.68 12.15 -6.20
C LEU A 7 -3.28 10.78 -6.55
N PHE A 8 -4.50 10.75 -7.09
CA PHE A 8 -5.15 9.52 -7.53
C PHE A 8 -4.36 8.82 -8.64
N LEU A 9 -3.82 9.59 -9.59
CA LEU A 9 -3.00 9.07 -10.68
C LEU A 9 -1.66 8.51 -10.17
N ILE A 10 -1.05 9.15 -9.16
CA ILE A 10 0.17 8.65 -8.51
C ILE A 10 -0.10 7.34 -7.77
N ILE A 11 -1.22 7.24 -7.03
CA ILE A 11 -1.64 6.00 -6.35
C ILE A 11 -1.91 4.89 -7.37
N LEU A 12 -2.57 5.21 -8.49
CA LEU A 12 -2.83 4.29 -9.59
C LEU A 12 -1.52 3.78 -10.25
N ILE A 13 -0.57 4.68 -10.50
CA ILE A 13 0.73 4.33 -11.07
C ILE A 13 1.55 3.47 -10.09
N PHE A 14 1.53 3.82 -8.80
CA PHE A 14 2.21 3.05 -7.77
C PHE A 14 1.63 1.63 -7.63
N SER A 15 0.31 1.49 -7.64
CA SER A 15 -0.37 0.17 -7.62
C SER A 15 -0.08 -0.66 -8.88
N MET A 16 -0.03 -0.04 -10.06
CA MET A 16 0.40 -0.73 -11.29
C MET A 16 1.88 -1.16 -11.28
N SER A 17 2.76 -0.37 -10.66
CA SER A 17 4.17 -0.73 -10.52
C SER A 17 4.39 -1.94 -9.58
N LEU A 18 3.55 -2.09 -8.55
CA LEU A 18 3.54 -3.28 -7.68
C LEU A 18 3.04 -4.53 -8.43
N LEU A 19 2.02 -4.39 -9.29
CA LEU A 19 1.54 -5.47 -10.18
C LEU A 19 2.60 -5.90 -11.22
N GLY A 20 3.41 -4.95 -11.71
CA GLY A 20 4.53 -5.23 -12.62
C GLY A 20 5.61 -6.13 -12.01
N GLN A 21 5.87 -5.99 -10.70
CA GLN A 21 6.82 -6.87 -9.99
C GLN A 21 6.30 -8.32 -9.88
N VAL A 22 4.97 -8.52 -9.75
CA VAL A 22 4.34 -9.86 -9.72
C VAL A 22 4.61 -10.63 -11.01
N LYS A 23 4.57 -9.95 -12.17
CA LYS A 23 4.82 -10.60 -13.47
C LYS A 23 6.28 -11.05 -13.63
N ASN A 24 7.24 -10.28 -13.09
CA ASN A 24 8.66 -10.64 -13.17
C ASN A 24 9.06 -11.74 -12.16
N VAL A 25 8.44 -11.80 -10.98
CA VAL A 25 8.63 -12.91 -10.02
C VAL A 25 8.07 -14.24 -10.56
N ASN A 26 7.06 -14.19 -11.44
CA ASN A 26 6.43 -15.37 -12.06
C ASN A 26 7.11 -15.89 -13.33
N ARG A 27 8.09 -15.18 -13.92
CA ARG A 27 8.69 -15.61 -15.20
C ARG A 27 9.46 -16.94 -15.09
N ASN A 28 9.87 -17.31 -13.87
CA ASN A 28 10.53 -18.60 -13.56
C ASN A 28 9.74 -19.48 -12.58
N ASN A 29 8.56 -19.05 -12.10
CA ASN A 29 7.73 -19.80 -11.15
C ASN A 29 6.30 -19.88 -11.70
N SER A 30 5.90 -21.08 -12.11
CA SER A 30 4.57 -21.40 -12.64
C SER A 30 3.52 -21.38 -11.52
N GLU A 31 3.17 -20.23 -10.94
CA GLU A 31 2.45 -20.22 -9.64
C GLU A 31 1.29 -19.22 -9.56
N ALA A 32 0.49 -19.08 -10.63
CA ALA A 32 -0.82 -18.41 -10.52
C ALA A 32 -1.96 -19.42 -10.30
N LEU A 33 -1.84 -20.63 -10.86
CA LEU A 33 -2.87 -21.69 -10.82
C LEU A 33 -2.28 -23.11 -10.74
N SER A 34 -0.98 -23.28 -10.48
CA SER A 34 -0.43 -24.61 -10.23
C SER A 34 -0.99 -25.15 -8.93
N GLU A 35 -1.55 -26.36 -8.98
CA GLU A 35 -1.78 -27.14 -7.78
C GLU A 35 -0.42 -27.41 -7.13
N THR A 36 -0.30 -27.16 -5.83
CA THR A 36 0.93 -27.52 -5.11
C THR A 36 1.13 -29.03 -5.24
N PRO A 37 2.31 -29.51 -5.68
CA PRO A 37 2.60 -30.93 -5.69
C PRO A 37 2.32 -31.51 -4.29
N LEU A 38 1.67 -32.67 -4.22
CA LEU A 38 1.42 -33.35 -2.96
C LEU A 38 2.76 -33.85 -2.41
N TYR A 39 3.33 -33.11 -1.47
CA TYR A 39 4.47 -33.55 -0.68
C TYR A 39 3.96 -34.27 0.58
N PRO A 40 4.69 -35.28 1.07
CA PRO A 40 4.35 -35.91 2.34
C PRO A 40 4.39 -34.85 3.45
N ILE A 41 3.26 -34.71 4.15
CA ILE A 41 3.11 -33.79 5.28
C ILE A 41 3.54 -34.55 6.54
N PRO A 42 4.45 -34.01 7.38
CA PRO A 42 4.80 -34.64 8.65
C PRO A 42 3.55 -34.89 9.49
N ALA A 43 3.42 -36.09 10.07
CA ALA A 43 2.23 -36.46 10.85
C ALA A 43 2.02 -35.55 12.07
N GLU A 44 3.09 -34.93 12.57
CA GLU A 44 3.09 -34.01 13.71
C GLU A 44 2.65 -32.57 13.33
N MET A 45 2.53 -32.26 12.03
CA MET A 45 2.22 -30.92 11.54
C MET A 45 0.76 -30.56 11.77
N THR A 46 0.53 -29.43 12.46
CA THR A 46 -0.83 -28.92 12.63
C THR A 46 -1.34 -28.29 11.34
N PHE A 47 -2.66 -28.23 11.20
CA PHE A 47 -3.27 -27.60 10.02
C PHE A 47 -2.90 -26.13 9.86
N GLU A 48 -2.72 -25.40 10.97
CA GLU A 48 -2.32 -24.00 10.96
C GLU A 48 -0.87 -23.84 10.50
N GLU A 49 0.03 -24.72 10.94
CA GLU A 49 1.43 -24.73 10.48
C GLU A 49 1.52 -25.08 8.99
N TYR A 50 0.72 -26.05 8.53
CA TYR A 50 0.59 -26.37 7.11
C TYR A 50 0.12 -25.17 6.29
N GLN A 51 -0.91 -24.47 6.75
CA GLN A 51 -1.38 -23.25 6.08
C GLN A 51 -0.29 -22.17 6.05
N ASP A 52 0.33 -21.88 7.20
CA ASP A 52 1.33 -20.82 7.32
C ASP A 52 2.56 -21.12 6.46
N MET A 53 2.99 -22.38 6.34
CA MET A 53 4.06 -22.80 5.42
C MET A 53 3.69 -22.61 3.94
N ASN A 54 2.42 -22.85 3.59
CA ASN A 54 1.92 -22.86 2.21
C ASN A 54 1.30 -21.53 1.74
N ARG A 55 1.23 -20.49 2.58
CA ARG A 55 0.78 -19.15 2.16
C ARG A 55 1.70 -18.59 1.07
N ARG A 56 1.25 -18.49 -0.17
CA ARG A 56 2.03 -17.97 -1.30
C ARG A 56 2.21 -16.45 -1.22
N MET A 57 3.45 -15.98 -1.39
CA MET A 57 3.74 -14.54 -1.41
C MET A 57 3.08 -13.84 -2.61
N SER A 58 2.96 -14.53 -3.76
CA SER A 58 2.24 -14.01 -4.93
C SER A 58 0.76 -13.71 -4.61
N LEU A 59 0.10 -14.60 -3.87
CA LEU A 59 -1.27 -14.39 -3.39
C LEU A 59 -1.32 -13.26 -2.35
N ALA A 60 -0.36 -13.18 -1.44
CA ALA A 60 -0.29 -12.05 -0.50
C ALA A 60 -0.22 -10.71 -1.24
N VAL A 61 0.58 -10.62 -2.30
CA VAL A 61 0.71 -9.44 -3.16
C VAL A 61 -0.58 -9.14 -3.93
N ALA A 62 -1.28 -10.17 -4.41
CA ALA A 62 -2.58 -10.03 -5.06
C ALA A 62 -3.67 -9.54 -4.09
N TRP A 63 -3.76 -10.15 -2.91
CA TRP A 63 -4.69 -9.74 -1.85
C TRP A 63 -4.50 -8.30 -1.45
N SER A 64 -3.26 -7.88 -1.30
CA SER A 64 -2.94 -6.51 -0.88
C SER A 64 -3.13 -5.46 -1.99
N ALA A 65 -3.40 -5.88 -3.24
CA ALA A 65 -3.86 -4.95 -4.29
C ALA A 65 -5.31 -4.48 -4.05
N ILE A 66 -6.06 -5.19 -3.22
CA ILE A 66 -7.38 -4.75 -2.77
C ILE A 66 -7.18 -3.56 -1.83
N PRO A 67 -7.77 -2.38 -2.10
CA PRO A 67 -7.56 -1.16 -1.31
C PRO A 67 -8.36 -1.18 0.00
N VAL A 68 -8.30 -2.28 0.75
CA VAL A 68 -8.98 -2.47 2.03
C VAL A 68 -7.92 -2.69 3.10
N PRO A 69 -7.88 -1.83 4.14
CA PRO A 69 -6.90 -1.99 5.20
C PRO A 69 -7.09 -3.29 5.99
N GLY A 70 -5.97 -3.88 6.41
CA GLY A 70 -5.95 -5.13 7.18
C GLY A 70 -6.03 -6.40 6.34
N VAL A 71 -6.17 -6.32 5.01
CA VAL A 71 -6.28 -7.49 4.13
C VAL A 71 -5.00 -8.32 4.11
N THR A 72 -3.84 -7.68 4.20
CA THR A 72 -2.56 -8.40 4.20
C THR A 72 -2.38 -9.19 5.49
N HIS A 73 -2.69 -8.58 6.65
CA HIS A 73 -2.72 -9.30 7.93
C HIS A 73 -3.82 -10.38 7.98
N PHE A 74 -4.96 -10.17 7.31
CA PHE A 74 -6.01 -11.18 7.19
C PHE A 74 -5.47 -12.40 6.43
N TYR A 75 -4.83 -12.16 5.29
CA TYR A 75 -4.14 -13.21 4.54
C TYR A 75 -2.94 -13.79 5.27
N ALA A 76 -2.34 -13.11 6.27
CA ALA A 76 -1.31 -13.68 7.14
C ALA A 76 -1.89 -14.59 8.25
N GLY A 77 -3.21 -14.72 8.34
CA GLY A 77 -3.91 -15.43 9.41
C GLY A 77 -4.01 -14.63 10.72
N GLU A 78 -3.63 -13.36 10.74
CA GLU A 78 -3.70 -12.48 11.91
C GLU A 78 -5.05 -11.75 11.99
N LYS A 79 -6.15 -12.52 12.11
CA LYS A 79 -7.53 -12.02 12.08
C LYS A 79 -7.81 -10.86 13.05
N LYS A 80 -7.25 -10.91 14.27
CA LYS A 80 -7.41 -9.86 15.28
C LYS A 80 -6.76 -8.54 14.84
N LYS A 81 -5.54 -8.61 14.29
CA LYS A 81 -4.80 -7.44 13.81
C LYS A 81 -5.43 -6.88 12.54
N ALA A 82 -5.82 -7.74 11.62
CA ALA A 82 -6.57 -7.38 10.43
C ALA A 82 -7.83 -6.56 10.76
N ARG A 83 -8.63 -7.04 11.73
CA ARG A 83 -9.84 -6.34 12.20
C ARG A 83 -9.50 -4.98 12.84
N GLN A 84 -8.42 -4.90 13.61
CA GLN A 84 -7.98 -3.64 14.21
C GLN A 84 -7.64 -2.61 13.13
N LEU A 85 -6.85 -2.99 12.13
CA LEU A 85 -6.47 -2.12 11.00
C LEU A 85 -7.72 -1.69 10.23
N PHE A 86 -8.61 -2.64 9.91
CA PHE A 86 -9.89 -2.30 9.26
C PHE A 86 -10.70 -1.21 9.99
N TYR A 87 -10.80 -1.28 11.33
CA TYR A 87 -11.48 -0.23 12.10
C TYR A 87 -10.72 1.10 12.14
N ILE A 88 -9.39 1.08 12.12
CA ILE A 88 -8.57 2.30 12.00
C ILE A 88 -8.84 2.97 10.65
N GLY A 89 -8.80 2.20 9.56
CA GLY A 89 -9.16 2.67 8.23
C GLY A 89 -10.58 3.25 8.15
N LEU A 90 -11.57 2.58 8.77
CA LEU A 90 -12.94 3.11 8.88
C LEU A 90 -12.99 4.43 9.65
N GLY A 91 -12.22 4.56 10.73
CA GLY A 91 -12.10 5.82 11.48
C GLY A 91 -11.53 6.94 10.60
N GLY A 92 -10.49 6.66 9.82
CA GLY A 92 -9.94 7.61 8.85
C GLY A 92 -10.97 8.04 7.79
N LEU A 93 -11.75 7.10 7.26
CA LEU A 93 -12.84 7.40 6.32
C LEU A 93 -13.93 8.28 6.96
N ALA A 94 -14.31 7.98 8.20
CA ALA A 94 -15.28 8.79 8.94
C ALA A 94 -14.76 10.22 9.15
N CYS A 95 -13.47 10.41 9.45
CA CYS A 95 -12.85 11.73 9.52
C CYS A 95 -12.93 12.50 8.18
N VAL A 96 -12.71 11.83 7.05
CA VAL A 96 -12.84 12.45 5.73
C VAL A 96 -14.27 12.90 5.47
N ILE A 97 -15.25 12.04 5.75
CA ILE A 97 -16.67 12.36 5.56
C ILE A 97 -17.10 13.53 6.47
N ALA A 98 -16.74 13.47 7.75
CA ALA A 98 -17.04 14.53 8.70
C ALA A 98 -16.37 15.85 8.32
N GLY A 99 -15.11 15.78 7.88
CA GLY A 99 -14.36 16.94 7.41
C GLY A 99 -14.99 17.57 6.17
N ALA A 100 -15.40 16.77 5.19
CA ALA A 100 -16.10 17.23 3.99
C ALA A 100 -17.46 17.88 4.31
N GLY A 101 -18.22 17.28 5.24
CA GLY A 101 -19.49 17.85 5.71
C GLY A 101 -19.34 19.12 6.56
N SER A 102 -18.15 19.39 7.09
CA SER A 102 -17.84 20.58 7.90
C SER A 102 -17.14 21.68 7.08
N MET A 103 -17.10 21.57 5.76
CA MET A 103 -16.57 22.62 4.89
C MET A 103 -17.65 23.68 4.69
N GLU A 104 -17.36 24.91 5.11
CA GLU A 104 -18.19 26.07 4.76
C GLU A 104 -17.98 26.43 3.29
N GLU A 105 -19.05 26.95 2.66
CA GLU A 105 -18.96 27.48 1.30
C GLU A 105 -17.95 28.63 1.26
N GLY A 106 -17.04 28.60 0.27
CA GLY A 106 -16.03 29.65 0.13
C GLY A 106 -16.68 31.01 -0.11
N THR A 107 -16.37 31.97 0.74
CA THR A 107 -16.79 33.36 0.60
C THR A 107 -15.73 34.14 -0.17
N TRP A 108 -16.15 35.18 -0.88
CA TRP A 108 -15.18 36.10 -1.48
C TRP A 108 -14.42 36.83 -0.36
N PRO A 109 -13.10 37.04 -0.50
CA PRO A 109 -12.33 37.75 0.51
C PRO A 109 -12.90 39.16 0.70
N ASP A 110 -12.91 39.64 1.93
CA ASP A 110 -13.38 40.98 2.26
C ASP A 110 -12.45 42.01 1.61
N THR A 111 -12.95 42.71 0.59
CA THR A 111 -12.20 43.72 -0.15
C THR A 111 -12.20 45.08 0.55
N THR A 112 -12.94 45.21 1.66
CA THR A 112 -13.04 46.43 2.45
C THR A 112 -11.72 46.71 3.19
N GLY A 113 -10.82 47.46 2.54
CA GLY A 113 -9.52 47.86 3.10
C GLY A 113 -8.28 47.32 2.39
N LEU A 114 -8.44 46.59 1.27
CA LEU A 114 -7.32 46.15 0.44
C LEU A 114 -6.96 47.23 -0.59
N GLU A 115 -5.68 47.63 -0.64
CA GLU A 115 -5.14 48.46 -1.74
C GLU A 115 -5.11 47.63 -3.03
N GLY A 116 -6.13 47.78 -3.86
CA GLY A 116 -6.23 47.12 -5.16
C GLY A 116 -7.52 47.44 -5.89
N ASP A 117 -7.46 47.47 -7.22
CA ASP A 117 -8.64 47.60 -8.08
C ASP A 117 -9.15 46.19 -8.41
N TYR A 118 -10.36 45.88 -7.99
CA TYR A 118 -10.96 44.54 -8.09
C TYR A 118 -12.15 44.59 -9.05
N GLU A 119 -12.26 43.62 -9.95
CA GLU A 119 -13.32 43.55 -10.94
C GLU A 119 -13.97 42.17 -10.95
N GLU A 120 -15.30 42.14 -10.97
CA GLU A 120 -16.08 40.93 -11.15
C GLU A 120 -16.35 40.72 -12.65
N ILE A 121 -15.92 39.57 -13.19
CA ILE A 121 -16.16 39.18 -14.56
C ILE A 121 -16.81 37.79 -14.55
N ALA A 122 -18.05 37.70 -15.04
CA ALA A 122 -18.82 36.46 -15.14
C ALA A 122 -18.91 35.65 -13.81
N GLY A 123 -19.07 36.34 -12.68
CA GLY A 123 -19.20 35.71 -11.36
C GLY A 123 -17.87 35.29 -10.71
N ALA A 124 -16.73 35.64 -11.30
CA ALA A 124 -15.40 35.45 -10.70
C ALA A 124 -14.73 36.82 -10.45
N TRP A 125 -14.09 36.95 -9.29
CA TRP A 125 -13.36 38.17 -8.92
C TRP A 125 -11.92 38.13 -9.44
N TYR A 126 -11.44 39.26 -9.95
CA TYR A 126 -10.09 39.45 -10.44
C TYR A 126 -9.45 40.68 -9.79
N LYS A 127 -8.17 40.58 -9.44
CA LYS A 127 -7.34 41.72 -9.02
C LYS A 127 -6.64 42.30 -10.24
N LYS A 128 -6.82 43.60 -10.50
CA LYS A 128 -6.10 44.34 -11.54
C LYS A 128 -4.73 44.74 -11.04
N VAL A 129 -3.69 44.25 -11.71
CA VAL A 129 -2.28 44.60 -11.44
C VAL A 129 -1.76 45.38 -12.64
N PRO A 130 -1.37 46.67 -12.51
CA PRO A 130 -0.84 47.44 -13.63
C PRO A 130 0.52 46.86 -14.06
N ILE A 131 0.64 46.50 -15.33
CA ILE A 131 1.85 45.87 -15.90
C ILE A 131 2.64 46.79 -16.82
N GLY A 132 2.09 47.94 -17.19
CA GLY A 132 2.79 48.92 -18.03
C GLY A 132 1.89 50.05 -18.48
N LYS A 133 2.51 51.10 -19.02
CA LYS A 133 1.83 52.21 -19.69
C LYS A 133 2.23 52.22 -21.15
N GLU A 134 1.25 52.24 -22.03
CA GLU A 134 1.46 52.43 -23.47
C GLU A 134 0.69 53.68 -23.89
N GLY A 135 1.42 54.77 -24.14
CA GLY A 135 0.82 56.10 -24.35
C GLY A 135 0.01 56.57 -23.13
N ASN A 136 -1.29 56.84 -23.33
CA ASN A 136 -2.21 57.32 -22.28
C ASN A 136 -3.07 56.21 -21.65
N GLN A 137 -2.85 54.94 -22.02
CA GLN A 137 -3.59 53.79 -21.49
C GLN A 137 -2.69 52.95 -20.57
N ILE A 138 -3.24 52.57 -19.41
CA ILE A 138 -2.59 51.68 -18.45
C ILE A 138 -3.04 50.26 -18.78
N ASN A 139 -2.08 49.37 -19.03
CA ASN A 139 -2.35 47.96 -19.25
C ASN A 139 -2.39 47.24 -17.91
N TYR A 140 -3.43 46.44 -17.70
CA TYR A 140 -3.63 45.66 -16.48
C TYR A 140 -3.52 44.17 -16.77
N LYS A 141 -2.90 43.44 -15.84
CA LYS A 141 -2.98 41.99 -15.74
C LYS A 141 -4.07 41.65 -14.74
N LEU A 142 -4.97 40.76 -15.12
CA LEU A 142 -6.00 40.23 -14.24
C LEU A 142 -5.47 38.99 -13.53
N GLU A 143 -5.45 39.01 -12.20
CA GLU A 143 -5.12 37.84 -11.37
C GLU A 143 -6.40 37.33 -10.70
N THR A 144 -6.69 36.04 -10.86
CA THR A 144 -7.89 35.42 -10.27
C THR A 144 -7.84 35.49 -8.76
N VAL A 145 -8.89 36.03 -8.13
CA VAL A 145 -9.08 36.00 -6.69
C VAL A 145 -9.74 34.68 -6.32
N ASN A 146 -9.14 33.94 -5.41
CA ASN A 146 -9.74 32.70 -4.91
C ASN A 146 -10.68 33.02 -3.74
N LYS A 147 -11.81 32.31 -3.68
CA LYS A 147 -12.68 32.33 -2.50
C LYS A 147 -11.91 31.82 -1.29
N GLU A 148 -12.01 32.54 -0.18
CA GLU A 148 -11.48 32.07 1.10
C GLU A 148 -12.48 31.09 1.70
N SER A 149 -12.04 29.83 1.84
CA SER A 149 -12.78 28.83 2.60
C SER A 149 -12.32 28.93 4.05
N LYS A 150 -13.15 29.52 4.93
CA LYS A 150 -12.98 29.43 6.38
C LYS A 150 -13.74 28.19 6.86
N GLY A 151 -13.04 27.06 6.98
CA GLY A 151 -13.63 25.85 7.52
C GLY A 151 -12.58 24.96 8.16
N SER A 152 -12.86 24.46 9.37
CA SER A 152 -11.99 23.51 10.07
C SER A 152 -11.99 22.11 9.41
N GLY A 153 -12.92 21.85 8.49
CA GLY A 153 -13.08 20.57 7.79
C GLY A 153 -11.85 20.09 7.04
N GLY A 154 -11.02 21.00 6.50
CA GLY A 154 -9.79 20.64 5.79
C GLY A 154 -8.78 19.86 6.65
N VAL A 155 -8.71 20.16 7.96
CA VAL A 155 -7.83 19.46 8.90
C VAL A 155 -8.29 18.03 9.13
N LEU A 156 -9.61 17.81 9.29
CA LEU A 156 -10.19 16.48 9.47
C LEU A 156 -10.01 15.61 8.22
N ILE A 157 -10.16 16.20 7.03
CA ILE A 157 -9.89 15.51 5.76
C ILE A 157 -8.42 15.09 5.69
N ALA A 158 -7.49 16.01 5.96
CA ALA A 158 -6.06 15.72 5.93
C ALA A 158 -5.67 14.62 6.92
N LEU A 159 -6.21 14.68 8.14
CA LEU A 159 -5.98 13.68 9.19
C LEU A 159 -6.58 12.32 8.80
N GLY A 160 -7.79 12.30 8.25
CA GLY A 160 -8.44 11.08 7.77
C GLY A 160 -7.65 10.40 6.65
N ILE A 161 -7.16 11.17 5.67
CA ILE A 161 -6.29 10.65 4.60
C ILE A 161 -4.98 10.10 5.20
N LEU A 162 -4.37 10.81 6.14
CA LEU A 162 -3.13 10.37 6.78
C LEU A 162 -3.31 9.05 7.53
N ILE A 163 -4.41 8.87 8.24
CA ILE A 163 -4.76 7.60 8.91
C ILE A 163 -4.89 6.48 7.87
N ILE A 164 -5.70 6.69 6.81
CA ILE A 164 -5.94 5.65 5.80
C ILE A 164 -4.63 5.23 5.11
N VAL A 165 -3.82 6.20 4.68
CA VAL A 165 -2.55 5.93 3.99
C VAL A 165 -1.57 5.23 4.92
N GLY A 166 -1.44 5.71 6.16
CA GLY A 166 -0.57 5.10 7.17
C GLY A 166 -0.97 3.65 7.48
N ASP A 167 -2.26 3.41 7.69
CA ASP A 167 -2.82 2.08 7.95
C ASP A 167 -2.59 1.12 6.78
N PHE A 168 -2.74 1.60 5.54
CA PHE A 168 -2.49 0.81 4.33
C PHE A 168 -1.01 0.44 4.16
N ILE A 169 -0.10 1.39 4.39
CA ILE A 169 1.35 1.14 4.33
C ILE A 169 1.77 0.15 5.43
N TYR A 170 1.25 0.34 6.65
CA TYR A 170 1.54 -0.55 7.78
C TYR A 170 1.09 -1.98 7.49
N ASP A 171 -0.16 -2.18 7.04
CA ASP A 171 -0.71 -3.49 6.71
C ASP A 171 0.16 -4.24 5.69
N ARG A 172 0.60 -3.53 4.64
CA ARG A 172 1.41 -4.10 3.56
C ARG A 172 2.78 -4.56 4.05
N ILE A 173 3.53 -3.67 4.70
CA ILE A 173 4.91 -3.92 5.10
C ILE A 173 4.96 -5.02 6.17
N TRP A 174 4.18 -4.84 7.24
CA TRP A 174 4.19 -5.77 8.36
C TRP A 174 3.47 -7.07 8.05
N GLY A 175 2.41 -7.03 7.24
CA GLY A 175 1.70 -8.23 6.82
C GLY A 175 2.59 -9.18 6.01
N PHE A 176 3.40 -8.66 5.07
CA PHE A 176 4.34 -9.48 4.32
C PHE A 176 5.45 -10.07 5.18
N GLN A 177 6.08 -9.26 6.03
CA GLN A 177 7.09 -9.73 6.97
C GLN A 177 6.52 -10.83 7.87
N LYS A 178 5.26 -10.72 8.28
CA LYS A 178 4.62 -11.73 9.11
C LYS A 178 4.41 -13.05 8.39
N ILE A 179 4.00 -13.01 7.12
CA ILE A 179 3.83 -14.20 6.28
C ILE A 179 5.16 -14.94 6.15
N GLU A 180 6.23 -14.22 5.83
CA GLU A 180 7.58 -14.78 5.70
C GLU A 180 8.06 -15.39 7.01
N PHE A 181 7.97 -14.65 8.12
CA PHE A 181 8.37 -15.13 9.43
C PHE A 181 7.61 -16.40 9.86
N LYS A 182 6.31 -16.48 9.58
CA LYS A 182 5.50 -17.67 9.87
C LYS A 182 5.92 -18.87 9.01
N ARG A 183 6.17 -18.66 7.72
CA ARG A 183 6.68 -19.69 6.81
C ARG A 183 8.03 -20.23 7.31
N ASP A 184 8.95 -19.33 7.64
CA ASP A 184 10.30 -19.69 8.05
C ASP A 184 10.31 -20.37 9.41
N ARG A 185 9.43 -19.98 10.34
CA ARG A 185 9.23 -20.70 11.60
C ARG A 185 8.86 -22.16 11.38
N VAL A 186 7.91 -22.43 10.49
CA VAL A 186 7.48 -23.81 10.20
C VAL A 186 8.60 -24.58 9.49
N ARG A 187 9.24 -23.97 8.49
CA ARG A 187 10.39 -24.57 7.78
C ARG A 187 11.56 -24.85 8.70
N TYR A 188 11.83 -23.99 9.68
CA TYR A 188 12.88 -24.23 10.67
C TYR A 188 12.53 -25.41 11.57
N LYS A 189 11.29 -25.47 12.09
CA LYS A 189 10.81 -26.56 12.96
C LYS A 189 10.95 -27.93 12.28
N TYR A 190 10.46 -28.06 11.05
CA TYR A 190 10.46 -29.34 10.31
C TYR A 190 11.73 -29.58 9.49
N GLY A 191 12.44 -28.52 9.10
CA GLY A 191 13.73 -28.60 8.41
C GLY A 191 14.85 -29.10 9.32
N GLN A 192 14.79 -28.83 10.63
CA GLN A 192 15.70 -29.42 11.63
C GLN A 192 15.44 -30.91 11.88
N GLN A 193 14.22 -31.41 11.63
CA GLN A 193 13.91 -32.84 11.75
C GLN A 193 14.51 -33.67 10.59
N LEU A 194 14.84 -33.04 9.45
CA LEU A 194 15.55 -33.66 8.34
C LEU A 194 17.06 -33.71 8.64
N GLN A 195 17.50 -34.66 9.45
CA GLN A 195 18.93 -34.95 9.62
C GLN A 195 19.49 -35.59 8.35
N PHE A 196 20.11 -34.81 7.47
CA PHE A 196 20.91 -35.35 6.37
C PHE A 196 22.21 -35.94 6.93
N SER A 197 22.21 -37.24 7.20
CA SER A 197 23.43 -38.01 7.45
C SER A 197 24.11 -38.33 6.10
N VAL A 198 25.08 -37.51 5.70
CA VAL A 198 26.00 -37.85 4.60
C VAL A 198 27.09 -38.75 5.18
N GLN A 199 26.98 -40.06 4.97
CA GLN A 199 28.07 -40.98 5.30
C GLN A 199 28.95 -41.15 4.06
N PRO A 200 30.18 -40.58 4.03
CA PRO A 200 31.11 -40.86 2.96
C PRO A 200 31.58 -42.32 3.09
N LYS A 201 31.24 -43.16 2.11
CA LYS A 201 31.86 -44.49 1.99
C LYS A 201 33.17 -44.32 1.22
N MET A 202 34.28 -44.44 1.93
CA MET A 202 35.59 -44.52 1.29
C MET A 202 35.96 -45.99 1.13
N GLU A 203 35.83 -46.51 -0.09
CA GLU A 203 36.39 -47.80 -0.50
C GLU A 203 37.69 -47.55 -1.28
N PRO A 204 38.85 -47.45 -0.61
CA PRO A 204 40.12 -47.11 -1.26
C PRO A 204 40.62 -48.16 -2.26
N LEU A 205 40.07 -49.38 -2.25
CA LEU A 205 40.49 -50.47 -3.14
C LEU A 205 39.81 -50.49 -4.51
N ALA A 206 38.68 -49.80 -4.69
CA ALA A 206 37.87 -49.88 -5.90
C ALA A 206 37.93 -48.63 -6.80
N GLY A 207 38.75 -47.62 -6.46
CA GLY A 207 38.89 -46.39 -7.24
C GLY A 207 37.61 -45.54 -7.32
N GLY A 208 36.58 -45.84 -6.52
CA GLY A 208 35.31 -45.14 -6.50
C GLY A 208 35.16 -44.23 -5.28
N LEU A 209 35.10 -42.92 -5.51
CA LEU A 209 34.55 -41.96 -4.55
C LEU A 209 33.02 -41.95 -4.72
N GLY A 210 32.31 -42.61 -3.82
CA GLY A 210 30.83 -42.63 -3.80
C GLY A 210 30.26 -41.85 -2.63
N LEU A 211 29.33 -40.93 -2.90
CA LEU A 211 28.49 -40.31 -1.87
C LEU A 211 27.22 -41.15 -1.71
N SER A 212 27.04 -41.80 -0.55
CA SER A 212 25.74 -42.41 -0.21
C SER A 212 24.94 -41.45 0.67
N LEU A 213 23.82 -40.97 0.13
CA LEU A 213 22.81 -40.22 0.90
C LEU A 213 21.85 -41.24 1.52
N SER A 214 21.87 -41.38 2.84
CA SER A 214 20.83 -42.10 3.57
C SER A 214 19.84 -41.10 4.16
N MET A 215 18.58 -41.17 3.74
CA MET A 215 17.47 -40.50 4.42
C MET A 215 16.79 -41.51 5.35
N GLN A 216 16.81 -41.25 6.66
CA GLN A 216 15.94 -41.95 7.60
C GLN A 216 14.68 -41.11 7.78
N PHE A 217 13.54 -41.74 7.52
CA PHE A 217 12.20 -41.22 7.80
C PHE A 217 11.77 -41.67 9.19
#